data_AF-A0A285ZAI1-F1
#
_entry.id   AF-A0A285ZAI1-F1
#
_cell.length_a   1.000
_cell.length_b   1.000
_cell.length_c   1.000
_cell.angle_alpha   90.00
_cell.angle_beta   90.00
_cell.angle_gamma   90.00
#
_symmetry.space_group_name_H-M   'P 1'
#
loop_
_entity.id
_entity.type
_entity.pdbx_description
1 polymer ?
#
loop_
_entity_poly.entity_id
_entity_poly.type
_entity_poly.pdbx_seq_one_letter_code
_entity_poly.pdbx_strand_id
1 'polypeptide(L)'
;MKKIVPDPPPATLLLLDPPLITLQDPPCAETCDLLIRALTLTVEQTTSALLDSSPGLMRDAMGMNIRLLCRMINALCDHTRASA
;
A
#
# COMPACT_ATOMS: atom_id res chain seq x y z
N MET A 1 -34.84 12.57 19.62
CA MET A 1 -33.83 11.67 20.21
C MET A 1 -32.81 11.33 19.14
N LYS A 2 -31.55 11.79 19.26
CA LYS A 2 -30.50 11.41 18.31
C LYS A 2 -30.06 9.99 18.67
N LYS A 3 -30.45 8.99 17.88
CA LYS A 3 -29.86 7.65 18.00
C LYS A 3 -28.36 7.81 17.79
N ILE A 4 -27.56 7.45 18.79
CA ILE A 4 -26.13 7.26 18.63
C ILE A 4 -25.99 6.09 17.66
N VAL A 5 -25.56 6.39 16.43
CA VAL A 5 -25.20 5.37 15.46
C VAL A 5 -23.86 4.80 15.95
N PRO A 6 -23.76 3.49 16.23
CA PRO A 6 -22.48 2.87 16.58
C PRO A 6 -21.50 3.06 15.42
N ASP A 7 -20.22 3.27 15.74
CA ASP A 7 -19.19 3.27 14.70
C ASP A 7 -19.21 1.95 13.93
N PRO A 8 -19.02 1.99 12.60
CA PRO A 8 -18.90 0.77 11.82
C PRO A 8 -17.71 -0.05 12.35
N PRO A 9 -17.84 -1.39 12.37
CA PRO A 9 -16.75 -2.25 12.82
C PRO A 9 -15.49 -2.00 11.97
N PRO A 10 -14.30 -2.08 12.57
CA PRO A 10 -13.05 -1.90 11.84
C PRO A 10 -12.92 -2.96 10.74
N ALA A 11 -12.43 -2.53 9.58
CA ALA A 11 -12.10 -3.37 8.45
C ALA A 11 -11.06 -4.44 8.82
N THR A 12 -11.46 -5.71 8.84
CA THR A 12 -10.63 -6.82 9.33
C THR A 12 -9.28 -6.93 8.62
N LEU A 13 -9.21 -6.69 7.30
CA LEU A 13 -7.94 -6.74 6.56
C LEU A 13 -7.02 -5.55 6.87
N LEU A 14 -7.58 -4.40 7.25
CA LEU A 14 -6.79 -3.21 7.61
C LEU A 14 -6.20 -3.30 9.02
N LEU A 15 -6.64 -4.27 9.83
CA LEU A 15 -6.05 -4.58 11.13
C LEU A 15 -4.81 -5.48 11.01
N LEU A 16 -4.59 -6.10 9.85
CA LEU A 16 -3.42 -6.92 9.60
C LEU A 16 -2.24 -6.04 9.19
N ASP A 17 -1.07 -6.31 9.77
CA ASP A 17 0.17 -5.72 9.27
C ASP A 17 0.54 -6.34 7.92
N PRO A 18 0.97 -5.53 6.93
CA PRO A 18 1.51 -6.07 5.70
C PRO A 18 2.82 -6.83 5.99
N PRO A 19 3.06 -7.95 5.28
CA PRO A 19 4.30 -8.70 5.43
C PRO A 19 5.51 -7.82 5.11
N LEU A 20 6.63 -8.10 5.78
CA LEU A 20 7.90 -7.48 5.45
C LEU A 20 8.34 -7.93 4.06
N ILE A 21 8.74 -6.99 3.22
CA ILE A 21 9.27 -7.26 1.88
C ILE A 21 10.78 -7.07 1.93
N THR A 22 11.50 -8.09 1.46
CA THR A 22 12.96 -8.05 1.27
C THR A 22 13.26 -8.43 -0.18
N LEU A 23 14.20 -7.72 -0.79
CA LEU A 23 14.62 -7.99 -2.16
C LEU A 23 15.83 -8.92 -2.11
N GLN A 24 15.67 -10.18 -2.52
CA GLN A 24 16.78 -11.14 -2.54
C GLN A 24 17.77 -10.81 -3.66
N ASP A 25 17.26 -10.56 -4.86
CA ASP A 25 18.02 -10.17 -6.05
C ASP A 25 17.44 -8.86 -6.60
N PRO A 26 17.75 -7.71 -5.99
CA PRO A 26 17.22 -6.44 -6.42
C PRO A 26 17.75 -6.07 -7.82
N PRO A 27 16.93 -5.42 -8.66
CA PRO A 27 17.37 -4.96 -9.97
C PRO A 27 18.35 -3.78 -9.83
N CYS A 28 19.02 -3.37 -10.92
CA CYS A 28 19.94 -2.25 -10.88
C CYS A 28 19.27 -0.93 -10.43
N ALA A 29 20.07 0.03 -9.96
CA ALA A 29 19.58 1.29 -9.39
C ALA A 29 18.61 2.04 -10.32
N GLU A 30 18.91 2.14 -11.61
CA GLU A 30 18.05 2.79 -12.61
C GLU A 30 16.67 2.10 -12.71
N THR A 31 16.66 0.76 -12.68
CA THR A 31 15.40 -0.01 -12.70
C THR A 31 14.64 0.15 -11.40
N CYS A 32 15.34 0.19 -10.26
CA CYS A 32 14.71 0.47 -8.97
C CYS A 32 14.02 1.85 -8.97
N ASP A 33 14.67 2.89 -9.50
CA ASP A 33 14.07 4.23 -9.59
C ASP A 33 12.82 4.25 -10.47
N LEU A 34 12.85 3.53 -11.60
CA LEU A 34 11.67 3.38 -12.47
C LEU A 34 10.53 2.64 -11.74
N LEU A 35 10.85 1.57 -11.02
CA LEU A 35 9.87 0.81 -10.24
C LEU A 35 9.27 1.65 -9.11
N ILE A 36 10.09 2.42 -8.38
CA ILE A 36 9.62 3.32 -7.32
C ILE A 36 8.61 4.32 -7.89
N ARG A 37 8.91 4.94 -9.04
CA ARG A 37 7.99 5.87 -9.71
C ARG A 37 6.69 5.18 -10.14
N ALA A 38 6.78 4.03 -10.81
CA ALA A 38 5.61 3.29 -11.28
C ALA A 38 4.71 2.83 -10.13
N LEU A 39 5.30 2.32 -9.05
CA LEU A 39 4.57 1.89 -7.86
C LEU A 39 3.95 3.07 -7.12
N THR A 40 4.63 4.22 -7.08
CA THR A 40 4.09 5.46 -6.48
C THR A 40 2.84 5.92 -7.23
N LEU A 41 2.90 5.98 -8.56
CA LEU A 41 1.73 6.29 -9.41
C LEU A 41 0.60 5.29 -9.20
N THR A 42 0.94 4.00 -9.06
CA THR A 42 -0.05 2.94 -8.79
C THR A 42 -0.73 3.16 -7.44
N VAL A 43 0.03 3.52 -6.40
CA VAL A 43 -0.51 3.86 -5.06
C VAL A 43 -1.44 5.07 -5.15
N GLU A 44 -1.05 6.12 -5.86
CA GLU A 44 -1.89 7.32 -6.04
C GLU A 44 -3.22 6.96 -6.70
N GLN A 45 -3.19 6.26 -7.84
CA GLN A 45 -4.39 5.86 -8.59
C GLN A 45 -5.29 4.91 -7.79
N THR A 46 -4.71 3.92 -7.11
CA THR A 46 -5.47 2.98 -6.28
C THR A 46 -6.03 3.64 -5.03
N THR A 47 -5.36 4.65 -4.47
CA THR A 47 -5.88 5.46 -3.36
C THR A 47 -7.09 6.28 -3.80
N SER A 48 -7.05 6.90 -4.98
CA SER A 48 -8.23 7.58 -5.54
C SER A 48 -9.42 6.62 -5.67
N ALA A 49 -9.21 5.44 -6.26
CA ALA A 49 -10.25 4.42 -6.38
C ALA A 49 -10.77 3.91 -5.03
N LEU A 50 -9.89 3.80 -4.02
CA LEU A 50 -10.28 3.42 -2.65
C LEU A 50 -11.22 4.46 -2.02
N LEU A 51 -10.94 5.75 -2.21
CA LEU A 51 -11.74 6.83 -1.64
C LEU A 51 -13.15 6.89 -2.24
N ASP A 52 -13.28 6.52 -3.52
CA ASP A 52 -14.57 6.45 -4.22
C ASP A 52 -15.36 5.16 -3.91
N SER A 53 -14.73 4.17 -3.27
CA SER A 53 -15.34 2.86 -3.00
C SER A 53 -16.20 2.84 -1.73
N SER A 54 -17.32 2.11 -1.79
CA SER A 54 -18.15 1.85 -0.61
C SER A 54 -17.41 0.95 0.40
N PRO A 55 -17.72 1.06 1.70
CA PRO A 55 -17.19 0.14 2.71
C PRO A 55 -17.50 -1.33 2.37
N GLY A 56 -16.52 -2.20 2.54
CA GLY A 56 -16.67 -3.64 2.30
C GLY A 56 -15.34 -4.33 2.00
N LEU A 57 -15.39 -5.66 1.83
CA LEU A 57 -14.19 -6.49 1.65
C LEU A 57 -13.29 -6.05 0.49
N MET A 58 -13.88 -5.53 -0.59
CA MET A 58 -13.13 -5.03 -1.73
C MET A 58 -12.33 -3.77 -1.38
N ARG A 59 -12.93 -2.83 -0.64
CA ARG A 59 -12.25 -1.64 -0.13
C ARG A 59 -11.13 -2.02 0.84
N ASP A 60 -11.39 -2.97 1.72
CA ASP A 60 -10.41 -3.47 2.68
C ASP A 60 -9.21 -4.12 1.97
N ALA A 61 -9.47 -4.91 0.92
CA ALA A 61 -8.43 -5.51 0.09
C ALA A 61 -7.62 -4.45 -0.67
N MET A 62 -8.27 -3.43 -1.23
CA MET A 62 -7.59 -2.29 -1.87
C MET A 62 -6.68 -1.56 -0.87
N GLY A 63 -7.15 -1.31 0.35
CA GLY A 63 -6.34 -0.68 1.39
C GLY A 63 -5.14 -1.53 1.81
N MET A 64 -5.31 -2.86 1.88
CA MET A 64 -4.19 -3.77 2.13
C MET A 64 -3.17 -3.78 0.97
N ASN A 65 -3.65 -3.74 -0.27
CA ASN A 65 -2.78 -3.64 -1.45
C ASN A 65 -1.95 -2.36 -1.44
N ILE A 66 -2.55 -1.22 -1.12
CA ILE A 66 -1.83 0.05 -0.97
C ILE A 66 -0.72 -0.08 0.07
N ARG A 67 -1.02 -0.65 1.24
CA ARG A 67 -0.02 -0.87 2.30
C ARG A 67 1.14 -1.77 1.84
N LEU A 68 0.84 -2.83 1.08
CA LEU A 68 1.84 -3.74 0.53
C LEU A 68 2.73 -3.04 -0.51
N LEU A 69 2.14 -2.25 -1.40
CA LEU A 69 2.88 -1.46 -2.40
C LEU A 69 3.81 -0.45 -1.72
N CYS A 70 3.37 0.20 -0.64
CA CYS A 70 4.22 1.09 0.16
C CYS A 70 5.42 0.34 0.79
N ARG A 71 5.23 -0.89 1.26
CA ARG A 71 6.35 -1.73 1.75
C ARG A 71 7.35 -2.05 0.65
N MET A 72 6.88 -2.33 -0.57
CA MET A 72 7.74 -2.60 -1.72
C MET A 72 8.55 -1.36 -2.11
N ILE A 73 7.91 -0.18 -2.15
CA ILE A 73 8.58 1.09 -2.41
C ILE A 73 9.69 1.33 -1.39
N ASN A 74 9.42 1.11 -0.11
CA ASN A 74 10.44 1.26 0.94
C ASN A 74 11.62 0.30 0.73
N ALA A 75 11.36 -0.98 0.42
CA ALA A 75 12.41 -1.96 0.16
C ALA A 75 13.29 -1.57 -1.05
N LEU A 76 12.69 -1.02 -2.12
CA LEU A 76 13.42 -0.50 -3.27
C LEU A 76 14.24 0.75 -2.92
N CYS A 77 13.68 1.67 -2.14
CA CYS A 77 14.38 2.87 -1.65
C CYS A 77 15.57 2.52 -0.74
N ASP A 78 15.42 1.53 0.13
CA ASP A 78 16.51 1.06 1.01
C ASP A 78 17.64 0.46 0.18
N HIS A 79 17.30 -0.30 -0.87
CA HIS A 79 18.29 -0.85 -1.79
C HIS A 79 19.03 0.23 -2.60
N THR A 80 18.32 1.21 -3.17
CA THR A 80 18.98 2.29 -3.94
C THR A 80 19.90 3.12 -3.05
N ARG A 81 19.50 3.39 -1.80
CA ARG A 81 20.35 4.08 -0.81
C ARG A 81 21.58 3.27 -0.40
N ALA A 82 21.45 1.95 -0.29
CA ALA A 82 22.58 1.08 0.04
C ALA A 82 23.56 0.90 -1.13
N SER A 83 23.12 1.16 -2.36
CA SER A 83 23.89 0.96 -3.59
C SER A 83 24.48 2.26 -4.17
N ALA A 84 24.18 3.41 -3.57
CA ALA A 84 24.67 4.75 -3.94
C ALA A 84 25.90 5.13 -3.11
#